data_AF-A0A9X6KLE2-F1
#
_entry.id   AF-A0A9X6KLE2-F1
#
_cell.length_a   1.000
_cell.length_b   1.000
_cell.length_c   1.000
_cell.angle_alpha   90.00
_cell.angle_beta   90.00
_cell.angle_gamma   90.00
#
_symmetry.space_group_name_H-M   'P 1'
#
loop_
_entity.id
_entity.type
_entity.pdbx_description
1 polymer ?
#
loop_
_entity_poly.entity_id
_entity_poly.type
_entity_poly.pdbx_seq_one_letter_code
_entity_poly.pdbx_strand_id
1 'polypeptide(L)' 'MTRHYLIGTLVNWRESVESFHYNESLQCLKKEFQLSDEEAKEMYEDTIKAFWLSFYKWYEYRHPKLRELLGEW' A
#
# COMPACT_ATOMS: atom_id res chain seq x y z
N MET A 1 13.13 8.04 23.15
CA MET A 1 11.86 8.34 22.43
C MET A 1 11.88 7.98 20.95
N THR A 2 13.04 7.78 20.32
CA THR A 2 13.16 7.54 18.86
C THR A 2 12.70 6.14 18.41
N ARG A 3 12.86 5.10 19.24
CA ARG A 3 12.58 3.71 18.87
C ARG A 3 11.08 3.43 18.69
N HIS A 4 10.24 3.91 19.60
CA HIS A 4 8.77 3.75 19.49
C HIS A 4 8.17 4.55 18.33
N TYR A 5 8.75 5.71 17.99
CA TYR A 5 8.30 6.49 16.84
C TYR A 5 8.66 5.81 15.53
N LEU A 6 9.90 5.32 15.39
CA LEU A 6 10.34 4.51 14.25
C LEU A 6 9.54 3.22 14.13
N ILE A 7 9.27 2.53 15.24
CA ILE A 7 8.41 1.33 15.26
C ILE A 7 6.98 1.73 14.87
N GLY A 8 6.36 2.78 15.41
CA GLY A 8 5.02 3.21 14.99
C GLY A 8 4.93 3.61 13.51
N THR A 9 5.99 4.23 12.98
CA THR A 9 6.09 4.59 11.56
C THR A 9 6.34 3.36 10.68
N LEU A 10 7.08 2.36 11.18
CA LEU A 10 7.34 1.07 10.54
C LEU A 10 6.27 0.01 10.79
N VAL A 11 5.35 0.22 11.73
CA VAL A 11 4.20 -0.65 11.99
C VAL A 11 3.05 -0.19 11.11
N ASN A 12 2.89 1.11 10.90
CA ASN A 12 1.87 1.70 10.02
C ASN A 12 2.37 1.98 8.59
N TRP A 13 3.60 1.54 8.24
CA TRP A 13 4.18 1.81 6.93
C TRP A 13 3.31 1.24 5.80
N ARG A 14 2.76 0.03 6.00
CA ARG A 14 1.97 -0.67 5.00
C ARG A 14 0.67 0.05 4.73
N GLU A 15 -0.07 0.40 5.77
CA GLU A 15 -1.31 1.17 5.64
C GLU A 15 -1.07 2.54 5.01
N SER A 16 0.02 3.22 5.39
CA SER A 16 0.38 4.51 4.80
C SER A 16 0.71 4.40 3.31
N VAL A 17 1.45 3.37 2.91
CA VAL A 17 1.85 3.12 1.52
C VAL A 17 0.64 2.66 0.70
N GLU A 18 -0.20 1.78 1.25
CA GLU A 18 -1.45 1.34 0.63
C GLU A 18 -2.41 2.51 0.40
N SER A 19 -2.59 3.40 1.39
CA SER A 19 -3.44 4.59 1.24
C SER A 19 -2.88 5.58 0.21
N PHE A 20 -1.57 5.77 0.18
CA PHE A 20 -0.91 6.61 -0.82
C PHE A 20 -1.16 6.07 -2.24
N HIS A 21 -0.84 4.79 -2.50
CA HIS A 21 -1.00 4.20 -3.82
C HIS A 21 -2.46 4.06 -4.23
N TYR A 22 -3.38 3.84 -3.28
CA TYR A 22 -4.82 3.88 -3.55
C TYR A 22 -5.24 5.24 -4.10
N ASN A 23 -4.91 6.31 -3.38
CA ASN A 23 -5.28 7.67 -3.77
C ASN A 23 -4.62 8.09 -5.09
N GLU A 24 -3.34 7.76 -5.27
CA GLU A 24 -2.61 8.02 -6.52
C GLU A 24 -3.25 7.27 -7.70
N SER A 25 -3.56 5.99 -7.53
CA SER A 25 -4.18 5.17 -8.57
C SER A 25 -5.55 5.71 -8.95
N LEU A 26 -6.38 6.10 -7.98
CA LEU A 26 -7.68 6.70 -8.26
C LEU A 26 -7.54 8.03 -9.02
N GLN A 27 -6.60 8.89 -8.63
CA GLN A 27 -6.37 10.15 -9.34
C GLN A 27 -5.91 9.92 -10.79
N CYS A 28 -5.00 8.96 -11.01
CA CYS A 28 -4.55 8.57 -12.34
C CYS A 28 -5.71 8.01 -13.18
N LEU A 29 -6.51 7.11 -12.62
CA LEU A 29 -7.66 6.52 -13.29
C LEU A 29 -8.67 7.58 -13.74
N LYS A 30 -9.00 8.51 -12.84
CA LYS A 30 -9.91 9.61 -13.16
C LYS A 30 -9.34 10.57 -14.21
N LYS A 31 -8.04 10.84 -14.17
CA LYS A 31 -7.40 11.82 -15.07
C LYS A 31 -7.18 11.25 -16.46
N GLU A 32 -6.65 10.04 -16.56
CA GLU A 32 -6.23 9.45 -17.84
C GLU A 32 -7.39 8.76 -18.57
N PHE A 33 -8.33 8.17 -17.83
CA PHE A 33 -9.46 7.43 -18.40
C PHE A 33 -10.82 8.14 -18.22
N GLN A 34 -10.84 9.33 -17.60
CA GLN A 34 -12.06 10.11 -17.36
C GLN A 34 -13.16 9.35 -16.60
N LEU A 35 -12.76 8.37 -15.78
CA LEU A 35 -13.68 7.54 -15.02
C LEU A 35 -14.36 8.33 -13.89
N SER A 36 -15.58 7.96 -13.56
CA SER A 36 -16.24 8.39 -12.33
C SER A 36 -15.53 7.83 -11.09
N ASP A 37 -15.87 8.36 -9.90
CA ASP A 37 -15.32 7.87 -8.64
C ASP A 37 -15.63 6.39 -8.38
N GLU A 38 -16.79 5.93 -8.84
CA GLU A 38 -17.25 4.55 -8.66
C GLU A 38 -16.51 3.60 -9.61
N GLU A 39 -16.43 3.95 -10.89
CA GLU A 39 -15.70 3.17 -11.90
C GLU A 39 -14.19 3.10 -11.59
N ALA A 40 -13.59 4.19 -11.11
CA ALA A 40 -12.18 4.20 -10.73
C ALA A 40 -11.92 3.28 -9.52
N LYS A 41 -12.85 3.24 -8.54
CA LYS A 41 -12.74 2.34 -7.39
C LYS A 41 -12.89 0.88 -7.79
N GLU A 42 -13.89 0.57 -8.63
CA GLU A 42 -14.11 -0.78 -9.16
C GLU A 42 -12.87 -1.27 -9.92
N MET A 43 -12.35 -0.46 -10.85
CA MET A 43 -11.14 -0.80 -11.60
C MET A 43 -9.92 -0.99 -10.69
N TYR A 44 -9.75 -0.15 -9.66
CA TYR A 44 -8.67 -0.32 -8.70
C TYR A 44 -8.77 -1.66 -7.96
N GLU A 45 -9.95 -1.99 -7.42
CA GLU A 45 -10.18 -3.21 -6.65
C GLU A 45 -9.97 -4.47 -7.50
N ASP A 46 -10.48 -4.46 -8.74
CA ASP A 46 -10.45 -5.64 -9.62
C ASP A 46 -9.08 -5.88 -10.24
N THR A 47 -8.31 -4.83 -10.54
CA THR A 47 -7.11 -4.97 -11.39
C THR A 47 -5.82 -4.49 -10.72
N ILE A 48 -5.86 -3.36 -10.01
CA ILE A 48 -4.64 -2.69 -9.52
C ILE A 48 -4.25 -3.20 -8.12
N LYS A 49 -5.24 -3.48 -7.26
CA LYS A 49 -5.00 -3.93 -5.88
C LYS A 49 -4.21 -5.22 -5.80
N ALA A 50 -4.50 -6.19 -6.66
CA ALA A 50 -3.80 -7.47 -6.69
C ALA A 50 -2.30 -7.32 -7.00
N PHE A 51 -1.95 -6.38 -7.88
CA PHE A 51 -0.56 -6.05 -8.20
C PHE A 51 0.17 -5.50 -6.96
N TRP A 52 -0.41 -4.50 -6.28
CA TRP A 52 0.20 -3.91 -5.09
C TRP A 52 0.33 -4.91 -3.94
N LEU A 53 -0.69 -5.73 -3.69
CA LEU A 53 -0.62 -6.79 -2.68
C LEU A 53 0.52 -7.77 -2.95
N SER A 54 0.76 -8.10 -4.21
CA SER A 54 1.88 -8.97 -4.60
C SER A 54 3.23 -8.27 -4.42
N PHE A 55 3.31 -6.99 -4.75
CA PHE A 55 4.50 -6.16 -4.54
C PHE A 55 4.85 -6.03 -3.05
N TYR A 56 3.88 -5.77 -2.17
CA TYR A 56 4.13 -5.66 -0.73
C TYR A 56 4.61 -6.97 -0.14
N LYS A 57 4.00 -8.10 -0.50
CA LYS A 57 4.47 -9.43 -0.07
C LYS A 57 5.91 -9.69 -0.51
N TRP A 58 6.25 -9.33 -1.75
CA TRP A 58 7.61 -9.47 -2.26
C TRP A 58 8.60 -8.57 -1.50
N TYR A 59 8.20 -7.33 -1.20
CA TYR A 59 9.00 -6.38 -0.43
C TYR A 59 9.23 -6.89 1.00
N GLU A 60 8.18 -7.30 1.70
CA GLU A 60 8.28 -7.91 3.03
C GLU A 60 9.22 -9.14 3.03
N TYR A 61 9.10 -10.02 2.02
CA TYR A 61 10.00 -11.17 1.86
C TYR A 61 11.47 -10.76 1.70
N ARG A 62 11.75 -9.71 0.92
CA ARG A 62 13.11 -9.19 0.66
C ARG A 62 13.71 -8.46 1.88
N HIS A 63 12.89 -8.08 2.86
CA HIS A 63 13.31 -7.32 4.03
C HIS A 63 12.95 -8.04 5.35
N PRO A 64 13.70 -9.08 5.76
CA PRO A 64 13.39 -9.88 6.95
C PRO A 64 13.28 -9.09 8.27
N LYS A 65 14.09 -8.03 8.42
CA LYS A 65 14.01 -7.13 9.59
C LYS A 65 12.68 -6.38 9.68
N LEU A 66 12.05 -6.12 8.55
CA LEU A 66 10.72 -5.50 8.50
C LEU A 66 9.66 -6.48 9.02
N ARG A 67 9.76 -7.76 8.65
CA ARG A 67 8.88 -8.83 9.15
C ARG A 67 8.98 -9.01 10.67
N GLU A 68 10.21 -9.00 11.20
CA GLU A 68 10.47 -9.02 12.64
C GLU A 68 9.83 -7.81 13.36
N LEU A 69 9.96 -6.61 12.78
CA LEU A 69 9.33 -5.39 13.32
C LEU A 69 7.80 -5.40 13.23
N LEU A 70 7.22 -6.13 12.28
CA LEU A 70 5.78 -6.35 12.13
C LEU A 70 5.25 -7.45 13.07
N GLY A 71 6.12 -8.06 13.90
CA GLY A 71 5.71 -9.12 14.83
C GLY A 71 5.56 -10.50 14.18
N GLU A 72 6.02 -10.68 12.94
CA GLU A 72 6.13 -12.00 12.33
C GLU A 72 7.41 -12.71 12.82
N TRP A 73 7.53 -13.03 14.11
CA TRP A 73 8.47 -14.01 14.70
C TRP A 73 8.01 -14.42 16.11
#